data_AF-A0A1I6K5M7-F1
#
_entry.id   AF-A0A1I6K5M7-F1
#
_cell.length_a   1.000
_cell.length_b   1.000
_cell.length_c   1.000
_cell.angle_alpha   90.00
_cell.angle_beta   90.00
_cell.angle_gamma   90.00
#
_symmetry.space_group_name_H-M   'P 1'
#
loop_
_entity.id
_entity.type
_entity.pdbx_description
1 polymer ?
#
loop_
_entity_poly.entity_id
_entity_poly.type
_entity_poly.pdbx_seq_one_letter_code
_entity_poly.pdbx_strand_id
1 'polypeptide(L)'
;MRVAVIGGGTCTDEEDDLAREVGELLGRRDHTVVCGGLGGVMEGVCEGAKREGGETIGILPTERRADANEFVDTAVATGLGHGRNHLVVLNGDAVIAVDGGPGTLSEIGFAGVYDRPIAGLGTHRIDGVDYIREVENPTEAVDYVESEE
;
A
#
# COMPACT_ATOMS: atom_id res chain seq x y z
N MET A 1 -7.47 1.26 -11.63
CA MET A 1 -8.08 1.36 -10.28
C MET A 1 -7.22 2.17 -9.31
N ARG A 2 -7.71 2.40 -8.08
CA ARG A 2 -6.84 2.76 -6.95
C ARG A 2 -6.38 1.51 -6.22
N VAL A 3 -5.09 1.35 -6.01
CA VAL A 3 -4.54 0.22 -5.23
C VAL A 3 -3.97 0.76 -3.92
N ALA A 4 -4.50 0.26 -2.81
CA ALA A 4 -3.98 0.58 -1.49
C ALA A 4 -2.72 -0.26 -1.24
N VAL A 5 -1.57 0.38 -1.02
CA VAL A 5 -0.33 -0.31 -0.66
C VAL A 5 0.02 -0.02 0.79
N ILE A 6 0.01 -1.07 1.60
CA ILE A 6 0.20 -1.02 3.05
C ILE A 6 1.49 -1.73 3.43
N GLY A 7 2.19 -1.20 4.44
CA GLY A 7 3.46 -1.75 4.91
C GLY A 7 4.17 -0.87 5.92
N GLY A 8 5.27 -1.37 6.47
CA GLY A 8 6.03 -0.69 7.51
C GLY A 8 6.56 0.69 7.10
N GLY A 9 6.51 1.64 8.04
CA GLY A 9 7.16 2.96 7.90
C GLY A 9 8.70 2.90 7.98
N THR A 10 9.23 1.71 8.27
CA THR A 10 10.63 1.32 8.18
C THR A 10 10.65 -0.08 7.59
N CYS A 11 11.58 -0.37 6.70
CA CYS A 11 11.69 -1.67 6.04
C CYS A 11 13.17 -2.00 5.76
N THR A 12 13.42 -3.24 5.39
CA THR A 12 14.70 -3.71 4.86
C THR A 12 14.89 -3.27 3.41
N ASP A 13 16.12 -3.36 2.90
CA ASP A 13 16.41 -3.07 1.49
C ASP A 13 15.62 -4.00 0.55
N GLU A 14 15.44 -5.28 0.93
CA GLU A 14 14.66 -6.26 0.16
C GLU A 14 13.18 -5.88 0.08
N GLU A 15 12.58 -5.45 1.19
CA GLU A 15 11.18 -4.98 1.23
C GLU A 15 10.97 -3.67 0.47
N ASP A 16 11.95 -2.77 0.53
CA ASP A 16 11.95 -1.51 -0.23
C ASP A 16 12.03 -1.78 -1.75
N ASP A 17 12.90 -2.70 -2.18
CA ASP A 17 12.99 -3.14 -3.58
C ASP A 17 11.69 -3.78 -4.07
N LEU A 18 11.07 -4.66 -3.26
CA LEU A 18 9.76 -5.23 -3.58
C LEU A 18 8.68 -4.14 -3.70
N ALA A 19 8.63 -3.20 -2.75
CA ALA A 19 7.66 -2.10 -2.78
C ALA A 19 7.85 -1.20 -4.00
N ARG A 20 9.10 -0.90 -4.36
CA ARG A 20 9.45 -0.13 -5.57
C ARG A 20 9.01 -0.84 -6.84
N GLU A 21 9.30 -2.13 -6.98
CA GLU A 21 8.87 -2.91 -8.14
C GLU A 21 7.34 -3.00 -8.24
N VAL A 22 6.63 -3.17 -7.12
CA VAL A 22 5.15 -3.06 -7.08
C VAL A 22 4.71 -1.69 -7.59
N GLY A 23 5.32 -0.61 -7.09
CA GLY A 23 5.02 0.75 -7.53
C GLY A 23 5.19 0.94 -9.03
N GLU A 24 6.33 0.50 -9.58
CA GLU A 24 6.61 0.57 -11.01
C GLU A 24 5.55 -0.16 -11.84
N LEU A 25 5.19 -1.38 -11.44
CA LEU A 25 4.16 -2.16 -12.13
C LEU A 25 2.80 -1.46 -12.09
N LEU A 26 2.38 -0.95 -10.93
CA LEU A 26 1.14 -0.20 -10.79
C LEU A 26 1.13 1.06 -11.66
N GLY A 27 2.24 1.82 -11.67
CA GLY A 27 2.38 3.02 -12.51
C GLY A 27 2.31 2.70 -14.00
N ARG A 28 3.04 1.67 -14.47
CA ARG A 28 3.01 1.22 -15.88
C ARG A 28 1.63 0.78 -16.34
N ARG A 29 0.80 0.28 -15.43
CA ARG A 29 -0.56 -0.23 -15.70
C ARG A 29 -1.66 0.80 -15.43
N ASP A 30 -1.30 2.08 -15.32
CA ASP A 30 -2.25 3.19 -15.16
C ASP A 30 -3.13 3.04 -13.90
N HIS A 31 -2.50 2.60 -12.80
CA HIS A 31 -3.13 2.54 -11.49
C HIS A 31 -2.64 3.69 -10.60
N THR A 32 -3.54 4.18 -9.75
CA THR A 32 -3.20 5.16 -8.70
C THR A 32 -2.80 4.43 -7.43
N VAL A 33 -1.64 4.75 -6.87
CA VAL A 33 -1.20 4.22 -5.58
C VAL A 33 -1.80 5.05 -4.45
N VAL A 34 -2.42 4.39 -3.47
CA VAL A 34 -2.85 5.01 -2.20
C VAL A 34 -2.05 4.37 -1.07
N CYS A 35 -1.33 5.17 -0.28
CA CYS A 35 -0.54 4.66 0.83
C CYS A 35 -0.57 5.63 2.01
N GLY A 36 0.21 5.32 3.06
CA GLY A 36 0.33 6.20 4.21
C GLY A 36 1.31 7.36 4.09
N GLY A 37 2.03 7.45 2.97
CA GLY A 37 2.78 8.62 2.53
C GLY A 37 4.00 9.02 3.37
N LEU A 38 4.45 8.20 4.33
CA LEU A 38 5.71 8.42 5.06
C LEU A 38 6.84 7.58 4.42
N GLY A 39 7.86 7.19 5.20
CA GLY A 39 9.00 6.38 4.75
C GLY A 39 8.71 4.88 4.61
N GLY A 40 9.76 4.09 4.36
CA GLY A 40 9.70 2.62 4.27
C GLY A 40 8.97 2.15 3.02
N VAL A 41 8.16 1.09 3.13
CA VAL A 41 7.38 0.52 2.01
C VAL A 41 6.61 1.60 1.24
N MET A 42 6.01 2.54 1.97
CA MET A 42 5.19 3.61 1.39
C MET A 42 5.99 4.59 0.52
N GLU A 43 7.26 4.80 0.85
CA GLU A 43 8.18 5.62 0.05
C GLU A 43 8.63 4.87 -1.18
N GLY A 44 9.08 3.62 -1.03
CA GLY A 44 9.49 2.77 -2.14
C GLY A 44 8.40 2.61 -3.21
N VAL A 45 7.16 2.31 -2.81
CA VAL A 45 6.04 2.18 -3.75
C VAL A 45 5.68 3.49 -4.45
N CYS A 46 5.72 4.63 -3.74
CA CYS A 46 5.47 5.92 -4.37
C CYS A 46 6.57 6.28 -5.36
N GLU A 47 7.84 6.01 -5.01
CA GLU A 47 8.98 6.22 -5.90
C GLU A 47 8.86 5.39 -7.18
N GLY A 48 8.54 4.10 -7.05
CA GLY A 48 8.34 3.20 -8.19
C GLY A 48 7.21 3.66 -9.11
N ALA A 49 6.04 3.98 -8.55
CA ALA A 49 4.91 4.48 -9.32
C ALA A 49 5.24 5.78 -10.05
N LYS A 50 5.92 6.71 -9.37
CA LYS A 50 6.37 7.98 -9.95
C LYS A 50 7.30 7.82 -11.15
N ARG A 51 8.24 6.87 -11.11
CA ARG A 51 9.16 6.60 -12.23
C ARG A 51 8.42 6.24 -13.52
N GLU A 52 7.26 5.62 -13.38
CA GLU A 52 6.45 5.13 -14.49
C GLU A 52 5.27 6.05 -14.82
N GLY A 53 5.21 7.23 -14.20
CA GLY A 53 4.17 8.24 -14.44
C GLY A 53 2.85 7.99 -13.72
N GLY A 54 2.80 7.04 -12.78
CA GLY A 54 1.64 6.77 -11.94
C GLY A 54 1.38 7.90 -10.93
N GLU A 55 0.10 8.06 -10.55
CA GLU A 55 -0.34 9.02 -9.52
C GLU A 55 -0.23 8.40 -8.12
N THR A 56 0.21 9.19 -7.15
CA THR A 56 0.40 8.73 -5.75
C THR A 56 -0.38 9.60 -4.75
N ILE A 57 -1.12 8.94 -3.85
CA ILE A 57 -1.90 9.60 -2.79
C ILE A 57 -1.37 9.13 -1.45
N GLY A 58 -0.84 10.07 -0.65
CA GLY A 58 -0.38 9.83 0.71
C GLY A 58 -1.40 10.31 1.72
N ILE A 59 -2.11 9.39 2.36
CA ILE A 59 -2.99 9.74 3.49
C ILE A 59 -2.11 9.72 4.73
N LEU A 60 -1.81 10.87 5.33
CA LEU A 60 -0.77 11.00 6.37
C LEU A 60 -1.37 10.82 7.77
N PRO A 61 -0.62 10.26 8.74
CA PRO A 61 -1.07 10.17 10.12
C PRO A 61 -0.90 11.51 10.88
N THR A 62 -0.13 12.45 10.32
CA THR A 62 0.21 13.74 10.92
C THR A 62 -0.72 14.87 10.45
N GLU A 63 -0.55 16.05 11.01
CA GLU A 63 -1.35 17.26 10.72
C GLU A 63 -0.77 18.12 9.57
N ARG A 64 0.39 17.73 9.01
CA ARG A 64 1.10 18.55 8.01
C ARG A 64 1.28 17.78 6.71
N ARG A 65 0.82 18.36 5.61
CA ARG A 65 1.02 17.82 4.25
C ARG A 65 2.50 17.69 3.87
N ALA A 66 3.34 18.57 4.42
CA ALA A 66 4.78 18.58 4.18
C ALA A 66 5.53 17.40 4.83
N ASP A 67 4.84 16.57 5.62
CA ASP A 67 5.43 15.35 6.19
C ASP A 67 5.39 14.17 5.21
N ALA A 68 4.72 14.32 4.07
CA ALA A 68 4.73 13.32 3.02
C ALA A 68 6.15 13.11 2.46
N ASN A 69 6.46 11.88 2.06
CA ASN A 69 7.65 11.62 1.25
C ASN A 69 7.58 12.40 -0.08
N GLU A 70 8.73 12.63 -0.71
CA GLU A 70 8.84 13.50 -1.89
C GLU A 70 8.13 12.95 -3.14
N PHE A 71 7.77 11.66 -3.13
CA PHE A 71 7.14 10.98 -4.26
C PHE A 71 5.61 11.00 -4.20
N VAL A 72 5.01 11.58 -3.16
CA VAL A 72 3.55 11.76 -3.04
C VAL A 72 3.08 12.98 -3.85
N ASP A 73 2.14 12.77 -4.78
CA ASP A 73 1.45 13.86 -5.50
C ASP A 73 0.41 14.57 -4.63
N THR A 74 -0.46 13.77 -4.02
CA THR A 74 -1.58 14.28 -3.24
C THR A 74 -1.43 13.85 -1.78
N ALA A 75 -0.98 14.79 -0.95
CA ALA A 75 -0.86 14.60 0.49
C ALA A 75 -2.15 15.02 1.23
N VAL A 76 -2.74 14.09 2.00
CA VAL A 76 -3.90 14.32 2.85
C VAL A 76 -3.49 14.21 4.32
N ALA A 77 -3.26 15.35 4.98
CA ALA A 77 -2.98 15.38 6.41
C ALA A 77 -4.24 15.14 7.24
N THR A 78 -4.20 14.19 8.17
CA THR A 78 -5.39 13.79 8.95
C THR A 78 -5.28 14.08 10.44
N GLY A 79 -4.08 14.05 11.03
CA GLY A 79 -3.88 14.14 12.48
C GLY A 79 -4.44 12.96 13.27
N LEU A 80 -4.83 11.86 12.62
CA LEU A 80 -5.51 10.73 13.29
C LEU A 80 -4.54 9.65 13.80
N GLY A 81 -3.23 9.80 13.61
CA GLY A 81 -2.27 8.74 13.94
C GLY A 81 -2.62 7.43 13.22
N HIS A 82 -2.57 6.30 13.94
CA HIS A 82 -3.01 5.00 13.42
C HIS A 82 -4.50 4.92 13.12
N GLY A 83 -5.32 5.82 13.66
CA GLY A 83 -6.74 5.91 13.31
C GLY A 83 -6.96 6.18 11.84
N ARG A 84 -5.98 6.72 11.11
CA ARG A 84 -6.05 6.94 9.65
C ARG A 84 -5.99 5.65 8.83
N ASN A 85 -5.40 4.57 9.35
CA ASN A 85 -5.09 3.35 8.58
C ASN A 85 -6.28 2.83 7.76
N HIS A 86 -7.48 2.81 8.34
CA HIS A 86 -8.70 2.42 7.63
C HIS A 86 -9.00 3.29 6.39
N LEU A 87 -8.62 4.57 6.38
CA LEU A 87 -8.80 5.45 5.23
C LEU A 87 -7.91 5.07 4.06
N VAL A 88 -6.71 4.52 4.30
CA VAL A 88 -5.84 4.02 3.21
C VAL A 88 -6.56 2.91 2.48
N VAL A 89 -6.97 1.90 3.24
CA VAL A 89 -7.64 0.71 2.73
C VAL A 89 -8.96 1.06 2.07
N LEU A 90 -9.77 1.92 2.68
CA LEU A 90 -11.06 2.34 2.13
C LEU A 90 -10.95 3.01 0.76
N ASN A 91 -9.82 3.69 0.50
CA ASN A 91 -9.56 4.41 -0.76
C ASN A 91 -8.87 3.56 -1.83
N GLY A 92 -8.55 2.29 -1.55
CA GLY A 92 -8.18 1.31 -2.55
C GLY A 92 -9.36 0.44 -2.96
N ASP A 93 -9.41 0.07 -4.24
CA ASP A 93 -10.34 -0.94 -4.76
C ASP A 93 -9.87 -2.35 -4.34
N ALA A 94 -8.55 -2.53 -4.23
CA ALA A 94 -7.86 -3.71 -3.71
C ALA A 94 -6.60 -3.29 -2.91
N VAL A 95 -5.99 -4.23 -2.19
CA VAL A 95 -4.84 -3.99 -1.31
C VAL A 95 -3.64 -4.84 -1.72
N ILE A 96 -2.44 -4.25 -1.70
CA ILE A 96 -1.17 -4.99 -1.67
C ILE A 96 -0.51 -4.73 -0.33
N ALA A 97 -0.27 -5.79 0.43
CA ALA A 97 0.37 -5.74 1.74
C ALA A 97 1.80 -6.23 1.65
N VAL A 98 2.75 -5.34 1.94
CA VAL A 98 4.20 -5.62 1.98
C VAL A 98 4.68 -5.47 3.42
N ASP A 99 5.57 -6.35 3.88
CA ASP A 99 6.07 -6.38 5.28
C ASP A 99 4.98 -6.71 6.35
N GLY A 100 5.43 -7.07 7.57
CA GLY A 100 4.64 -7.64 8.66
C GLY A 100 4.54 -6.80 9.95
N GLY A 101 4.52 -5.46 9.91
CA GLY A 101 4.33 -4.63 11.11
C GLY A 101 2.89 -4.60 11.70
N PRO A 102 2.69 -4.23 12.98
CA PRO A 102 1.34 -4.13 13.59
C PRO A 102 0.39 -3.14 12.90
N GLY A 103 0.96 -2.08 12.30
CA GLY A 103 0.20 -1.13 11.48
C GLY A 103 -0.40 -1.82 10.26
N THR A 104 0.43 -2.57 9.51
CA THR A 104 0.01 -3.39 8.38
C THR A 104 -1.06 -4.41 8.79
N LEU A 105 -0.90 -5.08 9.93
CA LEU A 105 -1.90 -6.02 10.45
C LEU A 105 -3.27 -5.34 10.69
N SER A 106 -3.26 -4.12 11.23
CA SER A 106 -4.51 -3.37 11.42
C SER A 106 -5.21 -3.04 10.10
N GLU A 107 -4.44 -2.72 9.06
CA GLU A 107 -4.95 -2.41 7.72
C GLU A 107 -5.47 -3.67 7.03
N ILE A 108 -4.82 -4.83 7.21
CA ILE A 108 -5.33 -6.14 6.77
C ILE A 108 -6.70 -6.43 7.42
N GLY A 109 -6.86 -6.11 8.71
CA GLY A 109 -8.16 -6.24 9.38
C GLY A 109 -9.24 -5.33 8.78
N PHE A 110 -8.90 -4.06 8.51
CA PHE A 110 -9.84 -3.13 7.86
C PHE A 110 -10.19 -3.54 6.43
N ALA A 111 -9.27 -4.17 5.70
CA ALA A 111 -9.54 -4.66 4.36
C ALA A 111 -10.63 -5.73 4.38
N GLY A 112 -10.59 -6.66 5.34
CA GLY A 112 -11.69 -7.61 5.56
C GLY A 112 -13.02 -6.93 5.93
N VAL A 113 -13.00 -5.83 6.70
CA VAL A 113 -14.22 -5.06 7.04
C VAL A 113 -14.83 -4.38 5.81
N TYR A 114 -14.00 -3.99 4.84
CA TYR A 114 -14.42 -3.28 3.63
C TYR A 114 -14.52 -4.19 2.40
N ASP A 115 -14.47 -5.50 2.59
CA ASP A 115 -14.50 -6.50 1.51
C ASP A 115 -13.46 -6.22 0.42
N ARG A 116 -12.26 -5.78 0.82
CA ARG A 116 -11.14 -5.51 -0.10
C ARG A 116 -10.24 -6.75 -0.21
N PRO A 117 -10.03 -7.30 -1.42
CA PRO A 117 -9.10 -8.39 -1.63
C PRO A 117 -7.66 -7.89 -1.41
N ILE A 118 -6.81 -8.78 -0.86
CA ILE A 118 -5.44 -8.46 -0.49
C ILE A 118 -4.46 -9.42 -1.17
N ALA A 119 -3.50 -8.89 -1.93
CA ALA A 119 -2.26 -9.59 -2.24
C ALA A 119 -1.28 -9.42 -1.07
N GLY A 120 -0.92 -10.51 -0.40
CA GLY A 120 0.09 -10.52 0.65
C GLY A 120 1.47 -10.88 0.10
N LEU A 121 2.38 -9.90 0.06
CA LEU A 121 3.75 -10.05 -0.43
C LEU A 121 4.74 -9.95 0.74
N GLY A 122 5.20 -11.10 1.25
CA GLY A 122 6.11 -11.13 2.41
C GLY A 122 5.51 -10.56 3.70
N THR A 123 4.19 -10.63 3.86
CA THR A 123 3.44 -10.09 5.02
C THR A 123 2.90 -11.21 5.93
N HIS A 124 2.01 -10.85 6.86
CA HIS A 124 1.33 -11.76 7.77
C HIS A 124 0.57 -12.87 7.03
N ARG A 125 0.71 -14.10 7.51
CA ARG A 125 -0.19 -15.21 7.21
C ARG A 125 -1.27 -15.27 8.29
N ILE A 126 -2.53 -15.26 7.89
CA ILE A 126 -3.67 -15.29 8.82
C ILE A 126 -4.52 -16.51 8.46
N ASP A 127 -4.56 -17.48 9.37
CA ASP A 127 -5.37 -18.67 9.19
C ASP A 127 -6.87 -18.35 9.36
N GLY A 128 -7.70 -18.90 8.47
CA GLY A 128 -9.16 -18.80 8.57
C GLY A 128 -9.79 -17.54 7.98
N VAL A 129 -9.03 -16.75 7.22
CA VAL A 129 -9.53 -15.64 6.39
C VAL A 129 -9.26 -15.93 4.92
N ASP A 130 -10.18 -15.54 4.05
CA ASP A 130 -10.14 -15.78 2.59
C ASP A 130 -9.89 -14.52 1.76
N TYR A 131 -9.93 -13.34 2.38
CA TYR A 131 -9.71 -12.05 1.72
C TYR A 131 -8.22 -11.70 1.50
N ILE A 132 -7.28 -12.52 1.98
CA ILE A 132 -5.84 -12.35 1.75
C ILE A 132 -5.25 -13.58 1.05
N ARG A 133 -4.56 -13.33 -0.05
CA ARG A 133 -3.84 -14.33 -0.83
C ARG A 133 -2.35 -14.06 -0.77
N GLU A 134 -1.58 -15.03 -0.31
CA GLU A 134 -0.12 -14.97 -0.39
C GLU A 134 0.33 -15.09 -1.85
N VAL A 135 1.27 -14.21 -2.23
CA VAL A 135 1.90 -14.14 -3.56
C VAL A 135 3.41 -14.08 -3.41
N GLU A 136 4.14 -14.58 -4.41
CA GLU A 136 5.59 -14.76 -4.29
C GLU A 136 6.39 -13.55 -4.78
N ASN A 137 5.80 -12.71 -5.64
CA ASN A 137 6.51 -11.60 -6.29
C ASN A 137 5.58 -10.42 -6.64
N PRO A 138 6.15 -9.23 -6.94
CA PRO A 138 5.40 -8.05 -7.32
C PRO A 138 4.45 -8.23 -8.50
N THR A 139 4.84 -9.02 -9.51
CA THR A 139 3.99 -9.26 -10.69
C THR A 139 2.72 -10.02 -10.31
N GLU A 140 2.85 -11.10 -9.54
CA GLU A 140 1.70 -11.84 -9.02
C GLU A 140 0.80 -11.00 -8.12
N ALA A 141 1.37 -10.09 -7.33
CA ALA A 141 0.60 -9.17 -6.50
C ALA A 141 -0.29 -8.26 -7.34
N VAL A 142 0.28 -7.65 -8.39
CA VAL A 142 -0.46 -6.74 -9.29
C VAL A 142 -1.47 -7.51 -10.14
N ASP A 143 -1.08 -8.66 -10.71
CA ASP A 143 -1.99 -9.51 -11.49
C ASP A 143 -3.20 -9.99 -10.66
N TYR A 144 -3.00 -10.29 -9.37
CA TYR A 144 -4.10 -10.68 -8.49
C TYR A 144 -5.07 -9.53 -8.24
N VAL A 145 -4.59 -8.34 -7.89
CA VAL A 145 -5.49 -7.22 -7.59
C VAL A 145 -6.27 -6.73 -8.81
N GLU A 146 -5.71 -6.82 -10.02
CA GLU A 146 -6.41 -6.56 -11.28
C GLU A 146 -7.51 -7.59 -11.57
N SER A 147 -7.32 -8.85 -11.14
CA SER A 147 -8.30 -9.91 -11.38
C SER A 147 -9.57 -9.82 -10.52
N GLU A 148 -9.54 -8.97 -9.49
CA GLU A 148 -10.63 -8.75 -8.55
C GLU A 148 -11.42 -7.45 -8.81
N GLU A 149 -11.16 -6.74 -9.93
CA GLU A 149 -11.98 -5.61 -10.42
C GLU A 149 -13.36 -6.02 -10.97
#